data_AF-A0A1W2LV18-F1
#
_entry.id   AF-A0A1W2LV18-F1
#
_cell.length_a   1.000
_cell.length_b   1.000
_cell.length_c   1.000
_cell.angle_alpha   90.00
_cell.angle_beta   90.00
_cell.angle_gamma   90.00
#
_symmetry.space_group_name_H-M   'P 1'
#
loop_
_entity.id
_entity.type
_entity.pdbx_description
1 polymer ?
#
loop_
_entity_poly.entity_id
_entity_poly.type
_entity_poly.pdbx_seq_one_letter_code
_entity_poly.pdbx_strand_id
1 'polypeptide(L)'
;MTAAGFPSSEFARLRFAFSPASEAITSLRLLQDPGRCCANSTCACFFALVPLGAYFAEFLTPPPASPVPDLDAELDRIARADLDEAVAEASPVPAAESDVVQRFLADPAAGVARAADELRLYWDTALARFWPQIRGLFEAEIVRRSRQLARDGAGALFNDLHPNISWDDGRLKVRTRAWKRRGPLGVDGLILIPSVFHWPDTAVMAEPYQPILVYPAPGVATVWAHDIIPTTGALDALIGRTRARVLVALSESVTTTALGRRLSMAPRRLSMAPGAVSQHLKVLHDNGLITRHRSGREVFSARSALGDTLCANGSALS
;
A
#
# COMPACT_ATOMS: atom_id res chain seq x y z
N MET A 1 -22.72 19.75 5.73
CA MET A 1 -22.98 19.04 4.47
C MET A 1 -22.62 19.96 3.31
N THR A 2 -21.45 19.81 2.67
CA THR A 2 -21.12 20.59 1.46
C THR A 2 -19.96 19.94 0.70
N ALA A 3 -20.07 19.91 -0.62
CA ALA A 3 -19.19 19.23 -1.56
C ALA A 3 -18.07 20.14 -2.10
N ALA A 4 -16.85 19.61 -2.22
CA ALA A 4 -15.82 20.14 -3.12
C ALA A 4 -16.19 19.78 -4.56
N GLY A 5 -15.76 20.54 -5.57
CA GLY A 5 -16.02 20.14 -6.94
C GLY A 5 -15.11 20.79 -7.98
N PHE A 6 -14.65 19.97 -8.91
CA PHE A 6 -13.59 20.22 -9.88
C PHE A 6 -14.11 19.99 -11.31
N PRO A 7 -13.87 20.80 -12.34
CA PRO A 7 -14.37 20.55 -13.70
C PRO A 7 -13.67 19.36 -14.41
N SER A 8 -14.36 18.74 -15.36
CA SER A 8 -13.94 17.51 -16.07
C SER A 8 -12.63 17.62 -16.86
N SER A 9 -12.24 18.81 -17.33
CA SER A 9 -10.98 19.06 -18.06
C SER A 9 -9.73 18.97 -17.17
N GLU A 10 -9.87 19.11 -15.85
CA GLU A 10 -8.75 19.05 -14.90
C GLU A 10 -8.30 17.62 -14.60
N PHE A 11 -9.08 16.61 -15.00
CA PHE A 11 -8.75 15.19 -14.82
C PHE A 11 -7.92 14.62 -15.97
N ALA A 12 -7.54 15.42 -16.97
CA ALA A 12 -6.60 15.01 -18.01
C ALA A 12 -5.23 14.59 -17.43
N ARG A 13 -4.91 15.02 -16.20
CA ARG A 13 -3.69 14.69 -15.46
C ARG A 13 -3.96 13.80 -14.25
N LEU A 14 -5.07 13.06 -14.26
CA LEU A 14 -5.34 12.00 -13.30
C LEU A 14 -4.29 10.90 -13.46
N ARG A 15 -3.59 10.56 -12.37
CA ARG A 15 -2.66 9.42 -12.36
C ARG A 15 -2.78 8.59 -11.10
N PHE A 16 -2.40 7.33 -11.20
CA PHE A 16 -2.22 6.46 -10.06
C PHE A 16 -0.76 6.48 -9.61
N ALA A 17 -0.55 6.36 -8.30
CA ALA A 17 0.74 6.09 -7.70
C ALA A 17 0.53 5.25 -6.44
N PHE A 18 1.60 4.75 -5.84
CA PHE A 18 1.60 4.35 -4.44
C PHE A 18 2.72 5.10 -3.70
N SER A 19 2.68 5.12 -2.37
CA SER A 19 3.67 5.80 -1.53
C SER A 19 4.08 4.92 -0.35
N PRO A 20 5.31 4.35 -0.35
CA PRO A 20 5.90 3.70 0.82
C PRO A 20 5.80 4.52 2.11
N ALA A 21 6.14 5.80 2.06
CA ALA A 21 6.12 6.70 3.21
C ALA A 21 4.69 6.90 3.74
N SER A 22 3.72 7.13 2.84
CA SER A 22 2.30 7.24 3.22
C SER A 22 1.77 5.97 3.88
N GLU A 23 2.13 4.79 3.36
CA GLU A 23 1.74 3.52 4.00
C GLU A 23 2.39 3.34 5.37
N ALA A 24 3.65 3.73 5.52
CA ALA A 24 4.36 3.65 6.79
C ALA A 24 3.78 4.58 7.86
N ILE A 25 3.39 5.79 7.47
CA ILE A 25 2.77 6.76 8.37
C ILE A 25 1.37 6.28 8.77
N THR A 26 0.57 5.79 7.82
CA THR A 26 -0.77 5.29 8.13
C THR A 26 -0.74 4.00 8.96
N SER A 27 0.20 3.08 8.70
CA SER A 27 0.37 1.87 9.54
C SER A 27 0.81 2.19 10.96
N LEU A 28 1.66 3.20 11.14
CA LEU A 28 2.07 3.69 12.45
C LEU A 28 0.85 4.20 13.25
N ARG A 29 -0.02 4.97 12.60
CA ARG A 29 -1.23 5.52 13.23
C ARG A 29 -2.19 4.45 13.67
N LEU A 30 -2.32 3.35 12.91
CA LEU A 30 -3.09 2.19 13.35
C LEU A 30 -2.49 1.50 14.58
N LEU A 31 -1.16 1.44 14.69
CA LEU A 31 -0.47 0.83 15.83
C LEU A 31 -0.56 1.68 17.10
N GLN A 32 -0.65 3.01 16.97
CA GLN A 32 -0.81 3.91 18.10
C GLN A 32 -2.17 3.78 18.82
N ASP A 33 -3.14 3.01 18.29
CA ASP A 33 -4.41 2.71 18.96
C ASP A 33 -4.15 2.02 20.33
N PRO A 34 -4.62 2.60 21.46
CA PRO A 34 -4.22 2.26 22.83
C PRO A 34 -4.47 0.81 23.29
N GLY A 35 -5.04 -0.07 22.45
CA GLY A 35 -5.23 -1.48 22.76
C GLY A 35 -3.99 -2.38 22.60
N ARG A 36 -2.90 -1.95 21.92
CA ARG A 36 -1.86 -2.92 21.47
C ARG A 36 -0.39 -2.51 21.44
N CYS A 37 0.03 -1.27 21.73
CA CYS A 37 1.46 -0.92 21.62
C CYS A 37 2.18 -0.72 22.95
N CYS A 38 3.16 -1.60 23.20
CA CYS A 38 4.24 -1.42 24.17
C CYS A 38 5.18 -0.33 23.62
N ALA A 39 5.18 0.85 24.24
CA ALA A 39 6.05 1.95 23.86
C ALA A 39 7.52 1.61 24.17
N ASN A 40 8.32 1.37 23.13
CA ASN A 40 9.78 1.49 23.21
C ASN A 40 10.20 2.88 22.66
N SER A 41 11.17 3.49 23.33
CA SER A 41 11.59 4.89 23.25
C SER A 41 12.30 5.34 21.95
N THR A 42 12.31 4.52 20.89
CA THR A 42 13.21 4.72 19.73
C THR A 42 12.59 5.53 18.57
N CYS A 43 11.28 5.79 18.56
CA CYS A 43 10.60 6.54 17.47
C CYS A 43 9.84 7.77 17.98
N ALA A 44 10.36 8.42 19.04
CA ALA A 44 9.63 9.48 19.75
C ALA A 44 9.37 10.71 18.87
N CYS A 45 10.29 11.08 17.95
CA CYS A 45 10.06 12.20 17.03
C CYS A 45 8.96 11.92 16.02
N PHE A 46 9.01 10.76 15.41
CA PHE A 46 8.06 10.30 14.41
C PHE A 46 6.65 10.12 14.99
N PHE A 47 6.52 9.62 16.22
CA PHE A 47 5.22 9.49 16.88
C PHE A 47 4.55 10.83 17.22
N ALA A 48 5.33 11.87 17.55
CA ALA A 48 4.74 13.16 17.89
C ALA A 48 4.29 13.96 16.65
N LEU A 49 5.04 13.85 15.54
CA LEU A 49 4.67 14.48 14.27
C LEU A 49 3.50 13.76 13.58
N VAL A 50 3.26 12.50 13.94
CA VAL A 50 2.15 11.67 13.45
C VAL A 50 1.21 11.30 14.62
N PRO A 51 0.45 12.24 15.18
CA PRO A 51 -0.45 11.94 16.28
C PRO A 51 -1.71 11.20 15.81
N LEU A 52 -2.36 10.49 16.73
CA LEU A 52 -3.73 10.05 16.58
C LEU A 52 -4.65 11.27 16.51
N GLY A 53 -5.28 11.53 15.36
CA GLY A 53 -6.10 12.73 15.17
C GLY A 53 -6.42 13.03 13.71
N ALA A 54 -7.06 14.18 13.47
CA ALA A 54 -7.45 14.58 12.11
C ALA A 54 -6.28 15.14 11.28
N TYR A 55 -5.15 15.50 11.91
CA TYR A 55 -4.03 16.18 11.29
C TYR A 55 -2.69 15.64 11.79
N PHE A 56 -1.71 15.59 10.90
CA PHE A 56 -0.29 15.32 11.14
C PHE A 56 0.52 16.16 10.14
N ALA A 57 1.83 16.30 10.35
CA ALA A 57 2.67 17.10 9.44
C ALA A 57 2.77 16.43 8.05
N GLU A 58 2.23 17.06 7.02
CA GLU A 58 2.02 16.50 5.68
C GLU A 58 3.32 16.37 4.86
N PHE A 59 4.39 17.10 5.22
CA PHE A 59 5.73 17.01 4.63
C PHE A 59 6.32 15.59 4.75
N LEU A 60 5.81 14.80 5.71
CA LEU A 60 6.15 13.40 5.90
C LEU A 60 5.55 12.48 4.82
N THR A 61 4.56 12.96 4.06
CA THR A 61 3.90 12.24 2.95
C THR A 61 3.95 13.05 1.65
N PRO A 62 5.14 13.41 1.15
CA PRO A 62 5.25 14.32 0.01
C PRO A 62 4.70 13.65 -1.27
N PRO A 63 3.96 14.40 -2.14
CA PRO A 63 3.34 13.82 -3.32
C PRO A 63 4.27 12.96 -4.17
N PRO A 64 3.95 11.69 -4.48
CA PRO A 64 4.87 10.80 -5.19
C PRO A 64 5.38 11.39 -6.50
N ALA A 65 6.69 11.59 -6.62
CA ALA A 65 7.31 12.15 -7.83
C ALA A 65 7.18 11.21 -9.05
N SER A 66 6.98 9.91 -8.81
CA SER A 66 6.72 8.90 -9.83
C SER A 66 5.52 8.02 -9.45
N PRO A 67 4.97 7.22 -10.38
CA PRO A 67 3.90 6.26 -10.07
C PRO A 67 4.33 5.11 -9.13
N VAL A 68 5.63 4.80 -9.12
CA VAL A 68 6.24 3.67 -8.40
C VAL A 68 7.50 4.19 -7.71
N PRO A 69 7.37 5.03 -6.67
CA PRO A 69 8.52 5.59 -5.98
C PRO A 69 9.23 4.50 -5.17
N ASP A 70 10.55 4.64 -5.08
CA ASP A 70 11.35 3.90 -4.08
C ASP A 70 11.26 4.62 -2.73
N LEU A 71 11.30 3.87 -1.64
CA LEU A 71 11.27 4.45 -0.29
C LEU A 71 12.44 5.41 -0.10
N ASP A 72 13.64 5.05 -0.57
CA ASP A 72 14.84 5.89 -0.51
C ASP A 72 14.57 7.27 -1.10
N ALA A 73 13.91 7.32 -2.26
CA ALA A 73 13.55 8.58 -2.92
C ALA A 73 12.47 9.38 -2.17
N GLU A 74 11.58 8.74 -1.42
CA GLU A 74 10.60 9.46 -0.59
C GLU A 74 11.25 10.00 0.69
N LEU A 75 12.10 9.22 1.36
CA LEU A 75 12.83 9.69 2.53
C LEU A 75 13.78 10.84 2.20
N ASP A 76 14.44 10.76 1.04
CA ASP A 76 15.30 11.84 0.53
C ASP A 76 14.53 13.15 0.30
N ARG A 77 13.23 13.08 0.00
CA ARG A 77 12.38 14.26 -0.13
C ARG A 77 11.92 14.77 1.22
N ILE A 78 11.60 13.88 2.16
CA ILE A 78 11.26 14.24 3.54
C ILE A 78 12.45 14.93 4.22
N ALA A 79 13.67 14.37 4.09
CA ALA A 79 14.88 14.93 4.68
C ALA A 79 15.31 16.27 4.04
N ARG A 80 14.79 16.58 2.84
CA ARG A 80 15.01 17.84 2.12
C ARG A 80 13.74 18.68 2.02
N ALA A 81 12.76 18.44 2.89
CA ALA A 81 11.54 19.23 2.94
C ALA A 81 11.90 20.72 3.16
N ASP A 82 11.08 21.60 2.60
CA ASP A 82 11.21 23.03 2.88
C ASP A 82 11.02 23.26 4.38
N LEU A 83 11.98 23.94 5.01
CA LEU A 83 12.00 24.05 6.46
C LEU A 83 10.90 24.98 6.99
N ASP A 84 10.52 26.00 6.22
CA ASP A 84 9.45 26.91 6.62
C ASP A 84 8.10 26.19 6.53
N GLU A 85 7.89 25.39 5.49
CA GLU A 85 6.71 24.51 5.35
C GLU A 85 6.66 23.46 6.47
N ALA A 86 7.78 22.77 6.73
CA ALA A 86 7.85 21.75 7.76
C ALA A 86 7.60 22.32 9.17
N VAL A 87 8.07 23.54 9.46
CA VAL A 87 7.77 24.27 10.70
C VAL A 87 6.30 24.68 10.77
N ALA A 88 5.76 25.22 9.67
CA ALA A 88 4.36 25.64 9.60
C ALA A 88 3.40 24.46 9.83
N GLU A 89 3.76 23.27 9.37
CA GLU A 89 2.97 22.05 9.55
C GLU A 89 3.21 21.36 10.89
N ALA A 90 4.42 21.40 11.44
CA ALA A 90 4.71 20.85 12.76
C ALA A 90 4.04 21.68 13.87
N SER A 91 3.90 23.00 13.70
CA SER A 91 3.36 23.91 14.71
C SER A 91 1.91 23.61 15.15
N PRO A 92 0.95 23.29 14.25
CA PRO A 92 -0.43 22.99 14.62
C PRO A 92 -0.70 21.53 14.97
N VAL A 93 0.30 20.63 14.98
CA VAL A 93 0.05 19.23 15.37
C VAL A 93 -0.44 19.17 16.82
N PRO A 94 -1.40 18.29 17.17
CA PRO A 94 -1.91 18.16 18.54
C PRO A 94 -0.85 18.01 19.64
N ALA A 95 0.34 17.51 19.29
CA ALA A 95 1.48 17.34 20.19
C ALA A 95 2.47 18.52 20.18
N ALA A 96 2.05 19.73 19.75
CA ALA A 96 2.92 20.89 19.59
C ALA A 96 3.75 21.24 20.84
N GLU A 97 3.17 21.08 22.03
CA GLU A 97 3.83 21.37 23.32
C GLU A 97 4.77 20.24 23.80
N SER A 98 4.87 19.14 23.06
CA SER A 98 5.78 18.05 23.44
C SER A 98 7.25 18.47 23.25
N ASP A 99 8.13 18.00 24.15
CA ASP A 99 9.58 18.19 24.03
C ASP A 99 10.13 17.84 22.64
N VAL A 100 9.50 16.85 22.02
CA VAL A 100 9.84 16.38 20.70
C VAL A 100 9.57 17.45 19.63
N VAL A 101 8.36 18.01 19.60
CA VAL A 101 8.00 19.04 18.62
C VAL A 101 8.76 20.33 18.94
N GLN A 102 8.94 20.68 20.21
CA GLN A 102 9.76 21.83 20.59
C GLN A 102 11.22 21.71 20.14
N ARG A 103 11.82 20.52 20.24
CA ARG A 103 13.17 20.26 19.68
C ARG A 103 13.19 20.34 18.16
N PHE A 104 12.14 19.88 17.48
CA PHE A 104 11.99 20.02 16.04
C PHE A 104 11.92 21.50 15.64
N LEU A 105 11.09 22.29 16.33
CA LEU A 105 10.93 23.72 16.05
C LEU A 105 12.22 24.52 16.33
N ALA A 106 13.03 24.09 17.31
CA ALA A 106 14.31 24.72 17.63
C ALA A 106 15.41 24.42 16.61
N ASP A 107 15.38 23.26 15.96
CA ASP A 107 16.31 22.87 14.90
C ASP A 107 15.59 22.06 13.81
N PRO A 108 14.85 22.74 12.90
CA PRO A 108 14.04 22.07 11.88
C PRO A 108 14.86 21.22 10.93
N ALA A 109 16.09 21.64 10.63
CA ALA A 109 17.00 20.90 9.74
C ALA A 109 17.38 19.54 10.35
N ALA A 110 17.76 19.50 11.63
CA ALA A 110 17.98 18.23 12.32
C ALA A 110 16.66 17.45 12.52
N GLY A 111 15.54 18.16 12.67
CA GLY A 111 14.21 17.61 12.81
C GLY A 111 13.75 16.78 11.61
N VAL A 112 13.82 17.34 10.40
CA VAL A 112 13.40 16.66 9.17
C VAL A 112 14.29 15.46 8.85
N ALA A 113 15.60 15.58 9.08
CA ALA A 113 16.56 14.48 8.93
C ALA A 113 16.22 13.33 9.90
N ARG A 114 15.99 13.64 11.18
CA ARG A 114 15.62 12.64 12.19
C ARG A 114 14.28 11.98 11.87
N ALA A 115 13.30 12.72 11.37
CA ALA A 115 12.01 12.16 10.97
C ALA A 115 12.16 11.13 9.83
N ALA A 116 13.00 11.43 8.84
CA ALA A 116 13.31 10.49 7.75
C ALA A 116 14.04 9.23 8.28
N ASP A 117 15.02 9.39 9.17
CA ASP A 117 15.74 8.27 9.79
C ASP A 117 14.83 7.37 10.64
N GLU A 118 13.96 7.97 11.44
CA GLU A 118 12.99 7.22 12.26
C GLU A 118 11.95 6.50 11.39
N LEU A 119 11.54 7.11 10.27
CA LEU A 119 10.67 6.46 9.30
C LEU A 119 11.36 5.28 8.59
N ARG A 120 12.66 5.41 8.25
CA ARG A 120 13.47 4.28 7.76
C ARG A 120 13.50 3.15 8.78
N LEU A 121 13.81 3.46 10.03
CA LEU A 121 13.90 2.47 11.10
C LEU A 121 12.56 1.74 11.28
N TYR A 122 11.46 2.49 11.29
CA TYR A 122 10.12 1.91 11.37
C TYR A 122 9.84 1.00 10.16
N TRP A 123 10.14 1.47 8.95
CA TRP A 123 9.96 0.69 7.73
C TRP A 123 10.69 -0.65 7.80
N ASP A 124 11.99 -0.63 8.07
CA ASP A 124 12.84 -1.83 8.10
C ASP A 124 12.36 -2.83 9.16
N THR A 125 11.85 -2.32 10.28
CA THR A 125 11.38 -3.14 11.41
C THR A 125 9.99 -3.72 11.18
N ALA A 126 9.06 -2.92 10.66
CA ALA A 126 7.63 -3.25 10.68
C ALA A 126 7.06 -3.62 9.30
N LEU A 127 7.49 -2.95 8.23
CA LEU A 127 6.83 -3.00 6.92
C LEU A 127 7.63 -3.67 5.81
N ALA A 128 8.96 -3.56 5.81
CA ALA A 128 9.81 -4.01 4.70
C ALA A 128 9.53 -5.46 4.27
N ARG A 129 9.27 -6.36 5.24
CA ARG A 129 8.96 -7.77 5.00
C ARG A 129 7.62 -8.03 4.28
N PHE A 130 6.67 -7.11 4.41
CA PHE A 130 5.32 -7.21 3.83
C PHE A 130 5.16 -6.36 2.57
N TRP A 131 6.12 -5.47 2.31
CA TRP A 131 6.04 -4.53 1.20
C TRP A 131 5.87 -5.20 -0.17
N PRO A 132 6.53 -6.32 -0.52
CA PRO A 132 6.30 -6.97 -1.80
C PRO A 132 4.82 -7.34 -2.03
N GLN A 133 4.13 -7.81 -0.99
CA GLN A 133 2.72 -8.20 -1.03
C GLN A 133 1.80 -6.98 -1.11
N ILE A 134 2.09 -5.94 -0.31
CA ILE A 134 1.36 -4.67 -0.36
C ILE A 134 1.49 -4.04 -1.76
N ARG A 135 2.71 -4.02 -2.31
CA ARG A 135 2.97 -3.52 -3.65
C ARG A 135 2.24 -4.33 -4.72
N GLY A 136 2.26 -5.65 -4.65
CA GLY A 136 1.50 -6.52 -5.57
C GLY A 136 -0.01 -6.23 -5.54
N LEU A 137 -0.57 -6.00 -4.35
CA LEU A 137 -1.97 -5.58 -4.18
C LEU A 137 -2.24 -4.24 -4.86
N PHE A 138 -1.37 -3.24 -4.66
CA PHE A 138 -1.51 -1.93 -5.27
C PHE A 138 -1.38 -1.97 -6.79
N GLU A 139 -0.41 -2.72 -7.33
CA GLU A 139 -0.26 -2.89 -8.77
C GLU A 139 -1.52 -3.51 -9.39
N ALA A 140 -2.09 -4.55 -8.76
CA ALA A 140 -3.33 -5.17 -9.22
C ALA A 140 -4.53 -4.20 -9.16
N GLU A 141 -4.64 -3.43 -8.07
CA GLU A 141 -5.69 -2.43 -7.91
C GLU A 141 -5.57 -1.32 -8.97
N ILE A 142 -4.37 -0.80 -9.20
CA ILE A 142 -4.11 0.22 -10.23
C ILE A 142 -4.49 -0.29 -11.61
N VAL A 143 -4.14 -1.54 -11.97
CA VAL A 143 -4.56 -2.15 -13.24
C VAL A 143 -6.09 -2.24 -13.34
N ARG A 144 -6.76 -2.66 -12.27
CA ARG A 144 -8.22 -2.75 -12.22
C ARG A 144 -8.87 -1.38 -12.42
N ARG A 145 -8.42 -0.37 -11.69
CA ARG A 145 -8.94 1.01 -11.75
C ARG A 145 -8.62 1.70 -13.08
N SER A 146 -7.45 1.44 -13.66
CA SER A 146 -7.09 1.94 -15.00
C SER A 146 -8.00 1.38 -16.08
N ARG A 147 -8.34 0.08 -16.01
CA ARG A 147 -9.31 -0.54 -16.94
C ARG A 147 -10.73 0.00 -16.74
N GLN A 148 -11.14 0.24 -15.50
CA GLN A 148 -12.45 0.86 -15.20
C GLN A 148 -12.52 2.28 -15.75
N LEU A 149 -11.48 3.09 -15.54
CA LEU A 149 -11.39 4.44 -16.09
C LEU A 149 -11.53 4.44 -17.62
N ALA A 150 -10.83 3.54 -18.30
CA ALA A 150 -10.85 3.46 -19.76
C ALA A 150 -12.20 2.97 -20.33
N ARG A 151 -12.93 2.12 -19.60
CA ARG A 151 -14.22 1.56 -20.06
C ARG A 151 -15.41 2.42 -19.68
N ASP A 152 -15.44 2.87 -18.43
CA ASP A 152 -16.64 3.41 -17.76
C ASP A 152 -16.48 4.92 -17.45
N GLY A 153 -15.28 5.47 -17.64
CA GLY A 153 -14.97 6.88 -17.42
C GLY A 153 -14.69 7.24 -15.95
N ALA A 154 -14.29 8.49 -15.74
CA ALA A 154 -13.84 8.98 -14.43
C ALA A 154 -14.94 8.96 -13.37
N GLY A 155 -16.18 9.30 -13.74
CA GLY A 155 -17.30 9.31 -12.80
C GLY A 155 -17.60 7.94 -12.21
N ALA A 156 -17.60 6.89 -13.04
CA ALA A 156 -17.77 5.51 -12.59
C ALA A 156 -16.61 5.06 -11.71
N LEU A 157 -15.37 5.40 -12.07
CA LEU A 157 -14.19 5.14 -11.25
C LEU A 157 -14.35 5.74 -9.84
N PHE A 158 -14.60 7.05 -9.74
CA PHE A 158 -14.65 7.76 -8.46
C PHE A 158 -15.79 7.26 -7.56
N ASN A 159 -16.98 7.05 -8.14
CA ASN A 159 -18.15 6.56 -7.40
C ASN A 159 -17.96 5.12 -6.86
N ASP A 160 -17.01 4.35 -7.42
CA ASP A 160 -16.70 2.99 -7.00
C ASP A 160 -15.43 2.91 -6.11
N LEU A 161 -14.78 4.03 -5.79
CA LEU A 161 -13.61 4.04 -4.90
C LEU A 161 -14.01 3.85 -3.44
N HIS A 162 -14.98 4.63 -2.95
CA HIS A 162 -15.40 4.61 -1.53
C HIS A 162 -16.70 5.40 -1.34
N PRO A 163 -17.58 5.07 -0.36
CA PRO A 163 -18.80 5.84 -0.07
C PRO A 163 -18.59 7.32 0.32
N ASN A 164 -17.38 7.70 0.75
CA ASN A 164 -17.04 9.11 1.01
C ASN A 164 -16.66 9.88 -0.25
N ILE A 165 -16.51 9.20 -1.38
CA ILE A 165 -16.10 9.76 -2.66
C ILE A 165 -17.31 9.71 -3.58
N SER A 166 -17.63 10.85 -4.20
CA SER A 166 -18.68 10.90 -5.20
C SER A 166 -18.28 11.80 -6.35
N TRP A 167 -18.77 11.48 -7.52
CA TRP A 167 -18.66 12.25 -8.73
C TRP A 167 -20.04 12.62 -9.23
N ASP A 168 -20.29 13.92 -9.35
CA ASP A 168 -21.57 14.45 -9.80
C ASP A 168 -21.36 15.82 -10.44
N ASP A 169 -22.09 16.11 -11.52
CA ASP A 169 -21.99 17.35 -12.30
C ASP A 169 -20.54 17.69 -12.70
N GLY A 170 -19.81 16.67 -13.16
CA GLY A 170 -18.42 16.79 -13.58
C GLY A 170 -17.42 17.03 -12.44
N ARG A 171 -17.84 16.90 -11.17
CA ARG A 171 -17.09 17.28 -9.97
C ARG A 171 -16.81 16.14 -9.00
N LEU A 172 -15.56 15.99 -8.60
CA LEU A 172 -15.14 15.11 -7.50
C LEU A 172 -15.45 15.75 -6.14
N LYS A 173 -16.24 15.06 -5.32
CA LYS A 173 -16.64 15.45 -3.97
C LYS A 173 -16.11 14.39 -2.99
N VAL A 174 -15.33 14.81 -2.00
CA VAL A 174 -14.80 13.90 -0.96
C VAL A 174 -15.23 14.38 0.42
N ARG A 175 -15.80 13.48 1.22
CA ARG A 175 -16.20 13.75 2.60
C ARG A 175 -15.03 13.47 3.54
N THR A 176 -14.50 14.51 4.18
CA THR A 176 -13.47 14.43 5.23
C THR A 176 -13.94 15.15 6.51
N ARG A 177 -13.42 14.74 7.66
CA ARG A 177 -13.69 15.37 8.97
C ARG A 177 -12.70 16.49 9.30
N ALA A 178 -11.56 16.56 8.60
CA ALA A 178 -10.46 17.44 8.97
C ALA A 178 -10.68 18.90 8.53
N TRP A 179 -11.23 19.12 7.33
CA TRP A 179 -11.33 20.47 6.75
C TRP A 179 -12.39 20.54 5.64
N LYS A 180 -12.68 21.76 5.16
CA LYS A 180 -13.57 22.02 4.03
C LYS A 180 -12.91 22.95 3.01
N ARG A 181 -12.73 22.46 1.77
CA ARG A 181 -12.21 23.23 0.63
C ARG A 181 -13.12 23.06 -0.58
N ARG A 182 -13.19 24.09 -1.40
CA ARG A 182 -13.71 24.02 -2.77
C ARG A 182 -12.81 24.87 -3.66
N GLY A 183 -12.27 24.28 -4.70
CA GLY A 183 -11.36 24.94 -5.64
C GLY A 183 -10.97 23.98 -6.76
N PRO A 184 -10.20 24.44 -7.75
CA PRO A 184 -9.67 23.57 -8.80
C PRO A 184 -8.63 22.58 -8.24
N LEU A 185 -8.31 21.54 -9.02
CA LEU A 185 -7.20 20.60 -8.76
C LEU A 185 -5.83 21.25 -9.04
N GLY A 186 -5.82 22.38 -9.74
CA GLY A 186 -4.58 23.02 -10.17
C GLY A 186 -3.99 22.34 -11.41
N VAL A 187 -2.82 22.83 -11.83
CA VAL A 187 -2.16 22.43 -13.09
C VAL A 187 -1.56 21.03 -13.07
N ASP A 188 -1.34 20.47 -11.88
CA ASP A 188 -0.72 19.16 -11.70
C ASP A 188 -1.74 18.01 -11.65
N GLY A 189 -3.03 18.33 -11.51
CA GLY A 189 -4.11 17.35 -11.50
C GLY A 189 -4.22 16.58 -10.17
N LEU A 190 -4.69 15.33 -10.23
CA LEU A 190 -5.00 14.50 -9.05
C LEU A 190 -4.19 13.20 -9.06
N ILE A 191 -3.59 12.86 -7.92
CA ILE A 191 -2.99 11.54 -7.69
C ILE A 191 -3.97 10.66 -6.91
N LEU A 192 -4.21 9.45 -7.42
CA LEU A 192 -4.94 8.40 -6.72
C LEU A 192 -3.97 7.41 -6.09
N ILE A 193 -4.04 7.26 -4.77
CA ILE A 193 -3.18 6.36 -4.00
C ILE A 193 -4.04 5.29 -3.30
N PRO A 194 -3.98 4.01 -3.71
CA PRO A 194 -4.55 2.94 -2.92
C PRO A 194 -3.76 2.77 -1.62
N SER A 195 -4.44 2.39 -0.54
CA SER A 195 -3.83 2.21 0.77
C SER A 195 -4.32 0.95 1.48
N VAL A 196 -3.41 0.24 2.16
CA VAL A 196 -3.76 -0.89 3.02
C VAL A 196 -4.17 -0.40 4.40
N PHE A 197 -3.49 0.62 4.92
CA PHE A 197 -3.61 1.05 6.31
C PHE A 197 -4.51 2.27 6.54
N HIS A 198 -4.99 2.94 5.48
CA HIS A 198 -5.94 4.05 5.62
C HIS A 198 -7.40 3.60 5.78
N TRP A 199 -7.66 2.28 5.74
CA TRP A 199 -8.97 1.69 5.99
C TRP A 199 -9.49 1.99 7.40
N PRO A 200 -10.80 2.18 7.62
CA PRO A 200 -11.91 2.13 6.64
C PRO A 200 -12.18 3.46 5.92
N ASP A 201 -11.38 4.49 6.18
CA ASP A 201 -11.66 5.85 5.71
C ASP A 201 -10.89 6.20 4.43
N THR A 202 -11.01 7.46 4.02
CA THR A 202 -10.27 8.07 2.89
C THR A 202 -9.51 9.28 3.39
N ALA A 203 -8.39 9.63 2.75
CA ALA A 203 -7.68 10.88 3.02
C ALA A 203 -7.60 11.73 1.75
N VAL A 204 -7.59 13.04 1.95
CA VAL A 204 -7.32 14.00 0.90
C VAL A 204 -6.23 14.92 1.41
N MET A 205 -5.19 15.06 0.60
CA MET A 205 -4.21 16.13 0.72
C MET A 205 -4.48 17.12 -0.41
N ALA A 206 -4.35 18.41 -0.12
CA ALA A 206 -4.59 19.49 -1.07
C ALA A 206 -3.50 20.55 -0.92
N GLU A 207 -3.78 21.79 -1.33
CA GLU A 207 -2.83 22.91 -1.24
C GLU A 207 -2.19 23.01 0.16
N PRO A 208 -0.87 23.26 0.24
CA PRO A 208 0.02 23.68 -0.86
C PRO A 208 0.45 22.54 -1.81
N TYR A 209 0.20 21.27 -1.45
CA TYR A 209 0.61 20.12 -2.25
C TYR A 209 -0.27 19.88 -3.48
N GLN A 210 0.28 19.14 -4.45
CA GLN A 210 -0.52 18.51 -5.50
C GLN A 210 -1.64 17.68 -4.85
N PRO A 211 -2.91 17.83 -5.28
CA PRO A 211 -4.01 17.06 -4.72
C PRO A 211 -3.78 15.54 -4.78
N ILE A 212 -4.00 14.88 -3.64
CA ILE A 212 -3.93 13.44 -3.49
C ILE A 212 -5.21 12.94 -2.87
N LEU A 213 -5.77 11.87 -3.43
CA LEU A 213 -6.85 11.10 -2.85
C LEU A 213 -6.34 9.71 -2.49
N VAL A 214 -6.23 9.46 -1.19
CA VAL A 214 -5.91 8.16 -0.62
C VAL A 214 -7.21 7.40 -0.37
N TYR A 215 -7.30 6.17 -0.87
CA TYR A 215 -8.49 5.32 -0.75
C TYR A 215 -8.12 3.90 -0.34
N PRO A 216 -9.00 3.18 0.39
CA PRO A 216 -8.69 1.84 0.85
C PRO A 216 -8.64 0.87 -0.33
N ALA A 217 -7.53 0.13 -0.45
CA ALA A 217 -7.41 -0.96 -1.39
C ALA A 217 -8.30 -2.13 -0.93
N PRO A 218 -9.10 -2.75 -1.81
CA PRO A 218 -9.80 -3.98 -1.45
C PRO A 218 -8.80 -5.12 -1.25
N GLY A 219 -9.17 -6.17 -0.52
CA GLY A 219 -8.36 -7.39 -0.40
C GLY A 219 -7.22 -7.33 0.61
N VAL A 220 -7.18 -6.35 1.53
CA VAL A 220 -6.15 -6.25 2.60
C VAL A 220 -5.94 -7.55 3.38
N ALA A 221 -6.99 -8.35 3.58
CA ALA A 221 -6.88 -9.65 4.27
C ALA A 221 -5.89 -10.62 3.60
N THR A 222 -5.62 -10.49 2.30
CA THR A 222 -4.68 -11.37 1.58
C THR A 222 -3.21 -10.97 1.76
N VAL A 223 -2.94 -9.75 2.21
CA VAL A 223 -1.58 -9.24 2.50
C VAL A 223 -0.95 -10.05 3.63
N TRP A 224 -1.73 -10.31 4.68
CA TRP A 224 -1.29 -10.98 5.91
C TRP A 224 -1.44 -12.50 5.87
N ALA A 225 -2.24 -13.02 4.93
CA ALA A 225 -2.45 -14.45 4.71
C ALA A 225 -1.20 -15.19 4.19
N HIS A 226 -0.07 -14.49 4.02
CA HIS A 226 1.16 -15.03 3.48
C HIS A 226 2.10 -15.65 4.54
N ASP A 227 1.96 -15.28 5.82
CA ASP A 227 2.80 -15.83 6.91
C ASP A 227 2.27 -17.15 7.48
N ILE A 228 1.06 -17.52 7.09
CA ILE A 228 0.53 -18.87 7.27
C ILE A 228 -0.07 -19.21 5.92
N ILE A 229 0.60 -20.04 5.14
CA ILE A 229 -0.11 -20.82 4.12
C ILE A 229 -0.57 -22.07 4.85
N PRO A 230 -1.73 -22.10 5.56
CA PRO A 230 -2.37 -23.37 5.80
C PRO A 230 -2.85 -23.80 4.42
N THR A 231 -2.12 -24.73 3.82
CA THR A 231 -2.80 -25.63 2.91
C THR A 231 -3.96 -26.21 3.71
N THR A 232 -5.18 -26.07 3.20
CA THR A 232 -6.30 -26.69 3.87
C THR A 232 -6.08 -28.19 3.81
N GLY A 233 -6.43 -28.92 4.88
CA GLY A 233 -6.24 -30.36 4.93
C GLY A 233 -6.86 -31.07 3.72
N ALA A 234 -7.92 -30.50 3.14
CA ALA A 234 -8.57 -30.97 1.92
C ALA A 234 -7.70 -30.84 0.66
N LEU A 235 -7.04 -29.69 0.44
CA LEU A 235 -6.14 -29.52 -0.72
C LEU A 235 -4.88 -30.38 -0.57
N ASP A 236 -4.36 -30.50 0.66
CA ASP A 236 -3.26 -31.41 0.98
C ASP A 236 -3.63 -32.87 0.71
N ALA A 237 -4.84 -33.29 1.06
CA ALA A 237 -5.33 -34.63 0.80
C ALA A 237 -5.52 -34.90 -0.71
N LEU A 238 -5.95 -33.89 -1.47
CA LEU A 238 -6.27 -34.04 -2.90
C LEU A 238 -5.01 -34.13 -3.78
N ILE A 239 -4.08 -33.18 -3.62
CA ILE A 239 -2.90 -33.09 -4.50
C ILE A 239 -1.59 -33.32 -3.76
N GLY A 240 -1.61 -33.62 -2.46
CA GLY A 240 -0.41 -33.79 -1.66
C GLY A 240 0.18 -32.45 -1.24
N ARG A 241 0.66 -32.42 0.00
CA ARG A 241 1.12 -31.22 0.71
C ARG A 241 2.11 -30.36 -0.07
N THR A 242 3.05 -31.00 -0.74
CA THR A 242 4.10 -30.30 -1.48
C THR A 242 3.56 -29.57 -2.71
N ARG A 243 2.66 -30.21 -3.48
CA ARG A 243 2.04 -29.59 -4.66
C ARG A 243 1.02 -28.53 -4.26
N ALA A 244 0.25 -28.77 -3.19
CA ALA A 244 -0.66 -27.78 -2.62
C ALA A 244 0.08 -26.49 -2.23
N ARG A 245 1.23 -26.61 -1.56
CA ARG A 245 2.07 -25.45 -1.20
C ARG A 245 2.60 -24.70 -2.43
N VAL A 246 3.12 -25.43 -3.42
CA VAL A 246 3.60 -24.81 -4.68
C VAL A 246 2.45 -24.11 -5.40
N LEU A 247 1.26 -24.70 -5.44
CA LEU A 247 0.09 -24.12 -6.07
C LEU A 247 -0.39 -22.85 -5.35
N VAL A 248 -0.45 -22.85 -4.01
CA VAL A 248 -0.83 -21.65 -3.23
C VAL A 248 0.21 -20.54 -3.36
N ALA A 249 1.50 -20.89 -3.40
CA ALA A 249 2.58 -19.91 -3.58
C ALA A 249 2.61 -19.24 -4.98
N LEU A 250 1.78 -19.71 -5.92
CA LEU A 250 1.58 -19.15 -7.25
C LEU A 250 0.33 -18.25 -7.36
N SER A 251 -0.14 -17.71 -6.23
CA SER A 251 -1.21 -16.69 -6.21
C SER A 251 -0.90 -15.47 -7.07
N GLU A 252 0.39 -15.21 -7.31
CA GLU A 252 0.92 -14.21 -8.22
C GLU A 252 1.82 -14.85 -9.27
N SER A 253 1.97 -14.18 -10.41
CA SER A 253 2.87 -14.62 -11.49
C SER A 253 4.33 -14.46 -11.09
N VAL A 254 5.09 -15.56 -11.01
CA VAL A 254 6.49 -15.54 -10.56
C VAL A 254 7.38 -16.44 -11.41
N THR A 255 8.68 -16.13 -11.47
CA THR A 255 9.67 -16.99 -12.13
C THR A 255 9.95 -18.23 -11.28
N THR A 256 10.33 -19.34 -11.92
CA THR A 256 10.72 -20.57 -11.22
C THR A 256 11.84 -20.32 -10.20
N THR A 257 12.81 -19.46 -10.55
CA THR A 257 13.93 -19.08 -9.67
C THR A 257 13.46 -18.28 -8.47
N ALA A 258 12.57 -17.29 -8.67
CA ALA A 258 12.00 -16.50 -7.58
C ALA A 258 11.17 -17.37 -6.63
N LEU A 259 10.35 -18.27 -7.17
CA LEU A 259 9.56 -19.22 -6.39
C LEU A 259 10.46 -20.18 -5.60
N GLY A 260 11.53 -20.71 -6.23
CA GLY A 260 12.51 -21.57 -5.59
C GLY A 260 13.18 -20.91 -4.40
N ARG A 261 13.65 -19.66 -4.57
CA ARG A 261 14.23 -18.86 -3.49
C ARG A 261 13.23 -18.57 -2.36
N ARG A 262 11.99 -18.24 -2.71
CA ARG A 262 10.93 -17.99 -1.73
C ARG A 262 10.64 -19.23 -0.89
N LEU A 263 10.53 -20.39 -1.53
CA LEU A 263 10.27 -21.65 -0.83
C LEU A 263 11.49 -22.19 -0.09
N SER A 264 12.73 -21.87 -0.48
CA SER A 264 13.91 -22.28 0.29
C SER A 264 14.07 -21.51 1.60
N MET A 265 13.64 -20.24 1.63
CA MET A 265 13.71 -19.36 2.81
C MET A 265 12.54 -19.55 3.78
N ALA A 266 11.56 -20.40 3.43
CA ALA A 266 10.45 -20.75 4.31
C ALA A 266 10.95 -21.51 5.58
N PRO A 267 10.18 -21.51 6.69
CA PRO A 267 10.53 -22.25 7.89
C PRO A 267 10.91 -23.70 7.58
N ARG A 268 11.83 -24.31 8.34
CA ARG A 268 12.44 -25.64 8.02
C ARG A 268 11.44 -26.76 7.66
N ARG A 269 10.21 -26.71 8.18
CA ARG A 269 9.12 -27.68 7.87
C ARG A 269 8.40 -27.43 6.52
N LEU A 270 8.65 -26.29 5.91
CA LEU A 270 8.08 -25.79 4.65
C LEU A 270 9.14 -25.53 3.58
N SER A 271 10.43 -25.60 3.92
CA SER A 271 11.53 -25.36 2.99
C SER A 271 11.57 -26.38 1.86
N MET A 272 11.86 -25.93 0.63
CA MET A 272 11.98 -26.77 -0.56
C MET A 272 13.20 -26.42 -1.38
N ALA A 273 13.90 -27.45 -1.88
CA ALA A 273 15.02 -27.28 -2.79
C ALA A 273 14.54 -26.80 -4.19
N PRO A 274 15.28 -25.90 -4.88
CA PRO A 274 14.89 -25.38 -6.20
C PRO A 274 14.62 -26.46 -7.27
N GLY A 275 15.36 -27.56 -7.23
CA GLY A 275 15.16 -28.71 -8.13
C GLY A 275 13.79 -29.39 -7.94
N ALA A 276 13.32 -29.51 -6.70
CA ALA A 276 12.02 -30.08 -6.38
C ALA A 276 10.87 -29.16 -6.82
N VAL A 277 11.04 -27.83 -6.71
CA VAL A 277 10.05 -26.85 -7.17
C VAL A 277 9.78 -26.98 -8.67
N SER A 278 10.84 -27.11 -9.47
CA SER A 278 10.71 -27.25 -10.93
C SER A 278 9.92 -28.50 -11.34
N GLN A 279 10.11 -29.61 -10.62
CA GLN A 279 9.37 -30.85 -10.85
C GLN A 279 7.87 -30.68 -10.54
N HIS A 280 7.54 -30.05 -9.40
CA HIS A 280 6.15 -29.79 -9.04
C HIS A 280 5.47 -28.81 -10.00
N LEU A 281 6.17 -27.77 -10.45
CA LEU A 281 5.66 -26.85 -11.46
C LEU A 281 5.34 -27.58 -12.77
N LYS A 282 6.13 -28.57 -13.17
CA LYS A 282 5.85 -29.35 -14.38
C LYS A 282 4.55 -30.14 -14.21
N VAL A 283 4.41 -30.87 -13.11
CA VAL A 283 3.21 -31.67 -12.84
C VAL A 283 1.95 -30.79 -12.77
N LEU A 284 2.01 -29.65 -12.07
CA LEU A 284 0.87 -28.73 -11.96
C LEU A 284 0.48 -28.13 -13.33
N HIS A 285 1.46 -27.83 -14.18
CA HIS A 285 1.22 -27.31 -15.53
C HIS A 285 0.60 -28.36 -16.44
N ASP A 286 1.16 -29.58 -16.43
CA ASP A 286 0.68 -30.69 -17.27
C ASP A 286 -0.76 -31.11 -16.90
N ASN A 287 -1.24 -30.75 -15.70
CA ASN A 287 -2.61 -30.94 -15.24
C ASN A 287 -3.48 -29.66 -15.30
N GLY A 288 -3.02 -28.61 -15.97
CA GLY A 288 -3.80 -27.39 -16.18
C GLY A 288 -4.07 -26.55 -14.93
N LEU A 289 -3.39 -26.80 -13.80
CA LEU A 289 -3.56 -26.04 -12.55
C LEU A 289 -2.78 -24.73 -12.55
N ILE A 290 -1.77 -24.63 -13.40
CA ILE A 290 -0.98 -23.42 -13.58
C ILE A 290 -0.80 -23.15 -15.07
N THR A 291 -0.67 -21.87 -15.41
CA THR A 291 -0.27 -21.41 -16.74
C THR A 291 1.18 -20.95 -16.72
N ARG A 292 1.82 -20.98 -17.88
CA ARG A 292 3.16 -20.44 -18.07
C ARG A 292 3.17 -19.44 -19.20
N HIS A 293 3.88 -18.34 -19.02
CA HIS A 293 4.17 -17.40 -20.09
C HIS A 293 5.63 -16.99 -20.04
N ARG A 294 6.20 -16.72 -21.21
CA ARG A 294 7.60 -16.30 -21.36
C ARG A 294 7.63 -14.79 -21.54
N SER A 295 8.49 -14.12 -20.78
CA SER A 295 8.81 -12.70 -20.98
C SER A 295 10.32 -12.58 -21.11
N GLY A 296 10.79 -12.25 -22.32
CA GLY A 296 12.21 -12.28 -22.66
C GLY A 296 12.85 -13.65 -22.43
N ARG A 297 13.90 -13.70 -21.59
CA ARG A 297 14.62 -14.94 -21.24
C ARG A 297 14.00 -15.70 -20.07
N GLU A 298 13.00 -15.13 -19.40
CA GLU A 298 12.42 -15.69 -18.18
C GLU A 298 11.07 -16.36 -18.45
N VAL A 299 10.77 -17.39 -17.68
CA VAL A 299 9.49 -18.10 -17.71
C VAL A 299 8.77 -17.85 -16.39
N PHE A 300 7.58 -17.28 -16.51
CA PHE A 300 6.69 -16.99 -15.40
C PHE A 300 5.64 -18.10 -15.31
N SER A 301 5.30 -18.47 -14.08
CA SER A 301 4.22 -19.39 -13.76
C SER A 301 3.19 -18.66 -12.90
N ALA A 302 1.91 -18.89 -13.17
CA ALA A 302 0.79 -18.35 -12.39
C ALA A 302 -0.30 -19.42 -12.26
N ARG A 303 -1.15 -19.37 -11.23
CA ARG A 303 -2.34 -20.24 -11.20
C ARG A 303 -3.22 -20.04 -12.44
N SER A 304 -3.84 -21.13 -12.89
CA SER A 304 -4.93 -21.06 -13.85
C SER A 304 -6.26 -20.83 -13.11
N ALA A 305 -7.34 -20.57 -13.85
CA ALA A 305 -8.69 -20.50 -13.26
C ALA A 305 -9.07 -21.80 -12.49
N LEU A 306 -8.60 -22.96 -12.96
CA LEU A 306 -8.79 -24.24 -12.25
C LEU A 306 -7.97 -24.30 -10.95
N GLY A 307 -6.72 -23.81 -10.98
CA GLY A 307 -5.88 -23.69 -9.79
C GLY A 307 -6.47 -22.75 -8.75
N ASP A 308 -7.02 -21.61 -9.17
CA ASP A 308 -7.71 -20.66 -8.28
C ASP A 308 -8.95 -21.30 -7.64
N THR A 309 -9.77 -22.00 -8.43
CA THR A 309 -10.97 -22.69 -7.95
C THR A 309 -10.64 -23.76 -6.90
N LEU A 310 -9.58 -24.55 -7.13
CA LEU A 310 -9.15 -25.56 -6.16
C LEU A 310 -8.62 -24.95 -4.85
N CYS A 311 -7.90 -23.83 -4.93
CA CYS A 311 -7.44 -23.12 -3.75
C CYS A 311 -8.62 -22.50 -2.96
N ALA A 312 -9.64 -21.94 -3.65
CA ALA A 312 -10.80 -21.32 -3.02
C ALA A 312 -11.72 -22.36 -2.32
N ASN A 313 -11.99 -23.49 -2.97
CA ASN A 313 -12.82 -24.57 -2.40
C ASN A 313 -12.15 -25.28 -1.22
N GLY A 314 -10.82 -25.24 -1.15
CA GLY A 314 -10.08 -25.70 0.02
C GLY A 314 -10.39 -24.87 1.27
N SER A 315 -10.65 -23.56 1.13
CA SER A 315 -10.85 -22.60 2.22
C SER A 315 -12.29 -22.56 2.78
N ALA A 316 -13.26 -23.14 2.07
CA ALA A 316 -14.70 -23.04 2.41
C ALA A 316 -15.21 -24.14 3.37
N LEU A 317 -14.32 -25.02 3.88
CA LEU A 317 -14.70 -26.20 4.68
C LEU A 317 -13.97 -26.30 6.04
N SER A 318 -13.49 -25.19 6.62
CA SER A 318 -12.99 -25.17 8.01
C SER A 318 -13.79 -24.27 8.92
#